data_AF-A0A538HD16-F1
#
_entry.id   AF-A0A538HD16-F1
#
_cell.length_a   1.000
_cell.length_b   1.000
_cell.length_c   1.000
_cell.angle_alpha   90.00
_cell.angle_beta   90.00
_cell.angle_gamma   90.00
#
_symmetry.space_group_name_H-M   'P 1'
#
loop_
_entity.id
_entity.type
_entity.pdbx_description
1 polymer ?
#
loop_
_entity_poly.entity_id
_entity_poly.type
_entity_poly.pdbx_seq_one_letter_code
_entity_poly.pdbx_strand_id
1 'polypeptide(L)'
;MDQLGEHPLPGATARRPASWAEIVGGVIVVLGALVLLALAAYDHATADRLLPGTRVGGVAVGGLSAPAAVAKVERRMPAVSSTRFYVAAGPVTRRLALGDLGVHSDAVAAVERARQSERGMGRLARAWHRLFDSPVRSSYAVRFSVQRARAARLTAALAREINRSPKDAHIDTSSGFVKIVPSVAGRRLDVSAATAQLTDYGSRLANGNTSSGDVSLPVVATKPTVSAFPHVLLVRLGENRLYHYVNGDLVHTYVVATGQAKYPTPQGRYRIVVKEKNPIWINPEPKTWGKDMPARIGPGPDNPLGTRRMGINSSGINIHGTSNLASLGTSASHGCIRMAMHDVESLYDQIPVGTQVIIIQVAPPKPPPAAALNNPLDNPNNPINLEGAGTSQ
;
A
#
# COMPACT_ATOMS: atom_id res chain seq x y z
N MET A 1 -50.87 -37.83 114.93
CA MET A 1 -50.32 -38.57 113.78
C MET A 1 -49.95 -37.57 112.70
N ASP A 2 -48.91 -37.90 111.94
CA ASP A 2 -48.45 -37.28 110.70
C ASP A 2 -47.49 -36.09 110.76
N GLN A 3 -46.22 -36.49 110.67
CA GLN A 3 -45.23 -36.09 109.65
C GLN A 3 -45.36 -34.68 109.08
N LEU A 4 -44.42 -33.82 109.46
CA LEU A 4 -43.95 -32.72 108.62
C LEU A 4 -42.48 -32.95 108.33
N GLY A 5 -42.20 -33.22 107.05
CA GLY A 5 -40.91 -33.64 106.53
C GLY A 5 -39.85 -32.55 106.58
N GLU A 6 -38.63 -32.99 106.83
CA GLU A 6 -37.42 -32.20 106.64
C GLU A 6 -37.15 -32.03 105.13
N HIS A 7 -37.15 -30.77 104.68
CA HIS A 7 -36.55 -30.39 103.40
C HIS A 7 -35.06 -30.11 103.61
N PRO A 8 -34.12 -30.83 102.97
CA PRO A 8 -32.72 -30.44 102.97
C PRO A 8 -32.53 -29.23 102.07
N LEU A 9 -31.88 -28.19 102.61
CA LEU A 9 -31.42 -27.03 101.85
C LEU A 9 -30.41 -27.47 100.77
N PRO A 10 -30.43 -26.86 99.57
CA PRO A 10 -29.51 -27.20 98.49
C PRO A 10 -28.06 -26.94 98.93
N GLY A 11 -27.22 -27.97 98.81
CA GLY A 11 -25.79 -27.88 99.06
C GLY A 11 -25.17 -26.79 98.18
N ALA A 12 -24.71 -25.70 98.82
CA ALA A 12 -23.87 -24.72 98.18
C ALA A 12 -22.58 -25.40 97.73
N THR A 13 -22.46 -25.64 96.42
CA THR A 13 -21.18 -26.03 95.83
C THR A 13 -20.23 -24.85 96.01
N ALA A 14 -19.34 -24.95 96.99
CA ALA A 14 -18.27 -23.98 97.21
C ALA A 14 -17.44 -23.89 95.93
N ARG A 15 -17.59 -22.80 95.17
CA ARG A 15 -16.68 -22.48 94.06
C ARG A 15 -15.28 -22.36 94.66
N ARG A 16 -14.38 -23.24 94.25
CA ARG A 16 -12.96 -23.15 94.65
C ARG A 16 -12.44 -21.76 94.24
N PRO A 17 -11.75 -21.02 95.11
CA PRO A 17 -11.13 -19.75 94.72
C PRO A 17 -10.14 -20.02 93.59
N ALA A 18 -10.20 -19.20 92.53
CA ALA A 18 -9.33 -19.35 91.39
C ALA A 18 -7.86 -19.35 91.84
N SER A 19 -7.08 -20.31 91.38
CA SER A 19 -5.66 -20.38 91.73
C SER A 19 -4.91 -19.16 91.14
N TRP A 20 -3.83 -18.69 91.76
CA TRP A 20 -3.00 -17.60 91.22
C TRP A 20 -2.57 -17.86 89.76
N ALA A 21 -2.38 -19.13 89.38
CA ALA A 21 -2.10 -19.54 88.02
C ALA A 21 -3.27 -19.28 87.04
N GLU A 22 -4.52 -19.40 87.48
CA GLU A 22 -5.71 -19.08 86.67
C GLU A 22 -5.88 -17.57 86.47
N ILE A 23 -5.57 -16.77 87.49
CA ILE A 23 -5.60 -15.30 87.41
C ILE A 23 -4.51 -14.80 86.45
N VAL A 24 -3.27 -15.29 86.63
CA VAL A 24 -2.15 -14.94 85.75
C VAL A 24 -2.39 -15.44 84.32
N GLY A 25 -2.91 -16.66 84.15
CA GLY A 25 -3.31 -17.20 82.86
C GLY A 25 -4.39 -16.35 82.18
N GLY A 26 -5.42 -15.94 82.91
CA GLY A 26 -6.48 -15.05 82.42
C GLY A 26 -5.95 -13.68 82.00
N VAL A 27 -5.06 -13.07 82.79
CA VAL A 27 -4.42 -11.80 82.47
C VAL A 27 -3.56 -11.91 81.21
N ILE A 28 -2.77 -12.97 81.06
CA ILE A 28 -1.96 -13.22 79.86
C ILE A 28 -2.85 -13.36 78.62
N VAL A 29 -3.97 -14.08 78.73
CA VAL A 29 -4.93 -14.24 77.63
C VAL A 29 -5.54 -12.89 77.25
N VAL A 30 -5.95 -12.07 78.22
CA VAL A 30 -6.52 -10.73 77.98
C VAL A 30 -5.48 -9.80 77.34
N LEU A 31 -4.26 -9.75 77.87
CA LEU A 31 -3.17 -8.96 77.31
C LEU A 31 -2.82 -9.43 75.88
N GLY A 32 -2.76 -10.74 75.65
CA GLY A 32 -2.57 -11.32 74.32
C GLY A 32 -3.68 -10.91 73.34
N ALA A 33 -4.94 -10.96 73.77
CA ALA A 33 -6.08 -10.52 72.96
C ALA A 33 -6.01 -9.02 72.63
N LEU A 34 -5.64 -8.17 73.60
CA LEU A 34 -5.46 -6.73 73.38
C LEU A 34 -4.32 -6.43 72.41
N VAL A 35 -3.20 -7.14 72.50
CA VAL A 35 -2.08 -7.03 71.54
C VAL A 35 -2.52 -7.44 70.13
N LEU A 36 -3.26 -8.54 69.98
CA LEU A 36 -3.80 -8.96 68.68
C LEU A 36 -4.76 -7.92 68.09
N LEU A 37 -5.60 -7.31 68.94
CA LEU A 37 -6.56 -6.29 68.53
C LEU A 37 -5.87 -4.99 68.13
N ALA A 38 -4.83 -4.58 68.86
CA ALA A 38 -3.97 -3.45 68.52
C ALA A 38 -3.22 -3.67 67.20
N LEU A 39 -2.65 -4.87 66.97
CA LEU A 39 -2.00 -5.23 65.71
C LEU A 39 -2.99 -5.23 64.53
N ALA A 40 -4.20 -5.73 64.73
CA ALA A 40 -5.24 -5.69 63.72
C ALA A 40 -5.71 -4.26 63.41
N ALA A 41 -5.85 -3.41 64.43
CA ALA A 41 -6.18 -1.99 64.26
C ALA A 41 -5.06 -1.23 63.55
N TYR A 42 -3.80 -1.52 63.87
CA TYR A 42 -2.63 -0.95 63.19
C TYR A 42 -2.55 -1.39 61.72
N ASP A 43 -2.79 -2.66 61.40
CA ASP A 43 -2.90 -3.15 60.01
C ASP A 43 -4.00 -2.40 59.25
N HIS A 44 -5.15 -2.16 59.89
CA HIS A 44 -6.26 -1.43 59.28
C HIS A 44 -5.92 0.04 59.01
N ALA A 45 -5.31 0.73 59.99
CA ALA A 45 -4.91 2.14 59.88
C ALA A 45 -3.79 2.38 58.85
N THR A 46 -3.02 1.34 58.51
CA THR A 46 -1.91 1.39 57.55
C THR A 46 -2.19 0.63 56.25
N ALA A 47 -3.45 0.24 56.02
CA ALA A 47 -3.86 -0.58 54.88
C ALA A 47 -3.71 0.12 53.51
N ASP A 48 -3.51 1.44 53.51
CA ASP A 48 -3.25 2.26 52.34
C ASP A 48 -1.79 2.20 51.85
N ARG A 49 -0.86 1.72 52.69
CA ARG A 49 0.57 1.61 52.40
C ARG A 49 0.98 0.21 51.98
N LEU A 50 1.86 0.16 51.00
CA LEU A 50 2.54 -1.07 50.56
C LEU A 50 3.50 -1.57 51.65
N LEU A 51 3.67 -2.89 51.75
CA LEU A 51 4.58 -3.48 52.72
C LEU A 51 6.05 -3.08 52.46
N PRO A 52 6.89 -3.01 53.52
CA PRO A 52 8.33 -2.80 53.37
C PRO A 52 8.97 -3.81 52.42
N GLY A 53 9.98 -3.39 51.66
CA GLY A 53 10.65 -4.25 50.67
C GLY A 53 9.95 -4.39 49.31
N THR A 54 8.68 -4.02 49.17
CA THR A 54 7.93 -4.12 47.90
C THR A 54 8.57 -3.27 46.79
N ARG A 55 8.77 -3.89 45.62
CA ARG A 55 9.30 -3.25 44.41
C ARG A 55 8.34 -3.37 43.23
N VAL A 56 8.12 -2.27 42.50
CA VAL A 56 7.30 -2.24 41.28
C VAL A 56 8.12 -1.68 40.13
N GLY A 57 8.26 -2.44 39.03
CA GLY A 57 9.09 -2.07 37.88
C GLY A 57 10.55 -1.82 38.25
N GLY A 58 11.07 -2.51 39.28
CA GLY A 58 12.41 -2.28 39.84
C GLY A 58 12.55 -1.02 40.70
N VAL A 59 11.48 -0.26 40.94
CA VAL A 59 11.44 0.90 41.85
C VAL A 59 11.05 0.43 43.24
N ALA A 60 11.80 0.82 44.28
CA ALA A 60 11.41 0.58 45.67
C ALA A 60 10.22 1.47 46.06
N VAL A 61 9.10 0.83 46.38
CA VAL A 61 7.81 1.49 46.69
C VAL A 61 7.23 1.07 48.04
N GLY A 62 7.88 0.16 48.77
CA GLY A 62 7.47 -0.21 50.13
C GLY A 62 7.33 1.00 51.05
N GLY A 63 6.31 0.98 51.90
CA GLY A 63 5.95 2.08 52.81
C GLY A 63 5.20 3.25 52.15
N LEU A 64 5.11 3.31 50.82
CA LEU A 64 4.35 4.35 50.11
C LEU A 64 2.87 4.01 50.03
N SER A 65 2.02 5.05 49.99
CA SER A 65 0.63 4.90 49.56
C SER A 65 0.56 4.53 48.08
N ALA A 66 -0.53 3.88 47.65
CA ALA A 66 -0.69 3.48 46.26
C ALA A 66 -0.53 4.65 45.25
N PRO A 67 -1.12 5.84 45.46
CA PRO A 67 -0.90 6.99 44.57
C PRO A 67 0.57 7.45 44.54
N ALA A 68 1.25 7.48 45.69
CA ALA A 68 2.66 7.87 45.77
C ALA A 68 3.58 6.85 45.08
N ALA A 69 3.26 5.55 45.20
CA ALA A 69 3.96 4.47 44.51
C ALA A 69 3.83 4.60 42.98
N VAL A 70 2.61 4.82 42.47
CA VAL A 70 2.36 5.06 41.04
C VAL A 70 3.15 6.27 40.55
N ALA A 71 3.04 7.41 41.22
CA ALA A 71 3.78 8.63 40.86
C ALA A 71 5.31 8.44 40.89
N LYS A 72 5.83 7.59 41.79
CA LYS A 72 7.26 7.26 41.84
C LYS A 72 7.70 6.36 40.68
N VAL A 73 6.87 5.39 40.27
CA VAL A 73 7.12 4.54 39.09
C VAL A 73 7.04 5.36 37.80
N GLU A 74 6.05 6.24 37.69
CA GLU A 74 5.83 7.09 36.52
C GLU A 74 6.97 8.10 36.28
N ARG A 75 7.76 8.45 37.29
CA ARG A 75 8.97 9.27 37.11
C ARG A 75 10.03 8.65 36.19
N ARG A 76 9.95 7.34 35.88
CA ARG A 76 10.79 6.69 34.86
C ARG A 76 10.26 6.87 33.43
N MET A 77 9.01 7.30 33.25
CA MET A 77 8.38 7.48 31.93
C MET A 77 9.14 8.42 31.01
N PRO A 78 9.69 9.58 31.44
CA PRO A 78 10.43 10.48 30.53
C PRO A 78 11.64 9.82 29.87
N ALA A 79 12.36 8.95 30.59
CA ALA A 79 13.50 8.21 30.04
C ALA A 79 13.05 7.18 28.99
N VAL A 80 11.98 6.43 29.26
CA VAL A 80 11.42 5.48 28.30
C VAL A 80 10.90 6.21 27.07
N SER A 81 10.07 7.26 27.26
CA SER A 81 9.48 8.05 26.19
C SER A 81 10.51 8.75 25.29
N SER A 82 11.70 9.06 25.80
CA SER A 82 12.78 9.69 25.03
C SER A 82 13.67 8.70 24.26
N THR A 83 13.45 7.39 24.42
CA THR A 83 14.17 6.36 23.64
C THR A 83 13.86 6.52 22.16
N ARG A 84 14.92 6.66 21.34
CA ARG A 84 14.82 6.93 19.91
C ARG A 84 15.07 5.69 19.07
N PHE A 85 14.45 5.65 17.90
CA PHE A 85 14.62 4.61 16.88
C PHE A 85 14.34 5.19 15.48
N TYR A 86 14.71 4.47 14.44
CA TYR A 86 14.43 4.88 13.05
C TYR A 86 13.32 4.03 12.46
N VAL A 87 12.49 4.66 11.63
CA VAL A 87 11.45 4.01 10.84
C VAL A 87 11.72 4.30 9.38
N ALA A 88 11.95 3.25 8.60
CA ALA A 88 12.10 3.29 7.17
C ALA A 88 10.80 2.85 6.49
N ALA A 89 10.34 3.58 5.48
CA ALA A 89 9.14 3.26 4.73
C ALA A 89 9.30 3.73 3.27
N GLY A 90 9.77 2.81 2.42
CA GLY A 90 10.17 3.14 1.06
C GLY A 90 11.35 4.12 1.06
N PRO A 91 11.28 5.29 0.39
CA PRO A 91 12.37 6.24 0.38
C PRO A 91 12.45 7.12 1.63
N VAL A 92 11.43 7.08 2.51
CA VAL A 92 11.35 7.95 3.68
C VAL A 92 11.95 7.23 4.88
N THR A 93 12.90 7.87 5.54
CA THR A 93 13.42 7.43 6.85
C THR A 93 13.17 8.52 7.87
N ARG A 94 12.56 8.17 9.00
CA ARG A 94 12.21 9.11 10.06
C ARG A 94 12.72 8.64 11.41
N ARG A 95 13.36 9.55 12.14
CA ARG A 95 13.73 9.31 13.54
C ARG A 95 12.54 9.62 14.44
N LEU A 96 12.14 8.66 15.26
CA LEU A 96 11.03 8.77 16.20
C LEU A 96 11.50 8.47 17.62
N ALA A 97 10.70 8.89 18.59
CA ALA A 97 10.82 8.50 19.99
C ALA A 97 9.61 7.65 20.42
N LEU A 98 9.76 6.82 21.46
CA LEU A 98 8.65 6.04 22.01
C LEU A 98 7.48 6.93 22.49
N GLY A 99 7.78 8.16 22.92
CA GLY A 99 6.78 9.17 23.25
C GLY A 99 5.88 9.54 22.06
N ASP A 100 6.41 9.55 20.84
CA ASP A 100 5.63 9.86 19.61
C ASP A 100 4.57 8.78 19.33
N LEU A 101 4.84 7.54 19.77
CA LEU A 101 3.91 6.42 19.70
C LEU A 101 2.92 6.39 20.88
N GLY A 102 3.03 7.31 21.85
CA GLY A 102 2.17 7.31 23.03
C GLY A 102 2.43 6.12 23.95
N VAL A 103 3.71 5.81 24.21
CA VAL A 103 4.08 4.82 25.22
C VAL A 103 3.49 5.20 26.58
N HIS A 104 2.91 4.21 27.28
CA HIS A 104 2.36 4.35 28.63
C HIS A 104 2.71 3.11 29.44
N SER A 105 2.67 3.24 30.76
CA SER A 105 2.90 2.12 31.69
C SER A 105 1.60 1.62 32.29
N ASP A 106 1.56 0.33 32.63
CA ASP A 106 0.50 -0.27 33.45
C ASP A 106 0.75 -0.06 34.96
N ALA A 107 1.46 1.00 35.36
CA ALA A 107 1.94 1.20 36.72
C ALA A 107 0.84 1.10 37.78
N VAL A 108 -0.35 1.65 37.50
CA VAL A 108 -1.54 1.53 38.37
C VAL A 108 -1.92 0.06 38.58
N ALA A 109 -1.99 -0.74 37.50
CA ALA A 109 -2.32 -2.16 37.58
C ALA A 109 -1.19 -2.97 38.23
N ALA A 110 0.07 -2.60 38.04
CA ALA A 110 1.21 -3.23 38.72
C ALA A 110 1.19 -2.98 40.24
N VAL A 111 0.87 -1.75 40.66
CA VAL A 111 0.70 -1.40 42.09
C VAL A 111 -0.52 -2.12 42.68
N GLU A 112 -1.64 -2.20 41.97
CA GLU A 112 -2.82 -2.91 42.48
C GLU A 112 -2.57 -4.42 42.60
N ARG A 113 -1.85 -5.04 41.65
CA ARG A 113 -1.38 -6.43 41.79
C ARG A 113 -0.52 -6.63 43.04
N ALA A 114 0.35 -5.66 43.36
CA ALA A 114 1.12 -5.70 44.60
C ALA A 114 0.21 -5.68 45.83
N ARG A 115 -0.77 -4.76 45.88
CA ARG A 115 -1.73 -4.69 46.99
C ARG A 115 -2.57 -5.95 47.14
N GLN A 116 -3.05 -6.52 46.04
CA GLN A 116 -3.87 -7.73 46.07
C GLN A 116 -3.09 -8.92 46.62
N SER A 117 -1.82 -9.08 46.21
CA SER A 117 -0.94 -10.12 46.77
C SER A 117 -0.70 -9.91 48.27
N GLU A 118 -0.49 -8.67 48.73
CA GLU A 118 -0.32 -8.36 50.15
C GLU A 118 -1.61 -8.61 50.96
N ARG A 119 -2.79 -8.35 50.38
CA ARG A 119 -4.09 -8.67 51.01
C ARG A 119 -4.28 -10.18 51.23
N GLY A 120 -3.62 -11.01 50.44
CA GLY A 120 -3.58 -12.47 50.62
C GLY A 120 -2.86 -12.92 51.90
N MET A 121 -2.02 -12.07 52.51
CA MET A 121 -1.43 -12.35 53.82
C MET A 121 -2.43 -12.16 54.98
N GLY A 122 -2.24 -12.90 56.07
CA GLY A 122 -3.02 -12.68 57.30
C GLY A 122 -2.77 -11.28 57.90
N ARG A 123 -3.79 -10.69 58.54
CA ARG A 123 -3.73 -9.33 59.13
C ARG A 123 -2.55 -9.16 60.10
N LEU A 124 -2.29 -10.17 60.93
CA LEU A 124 -1.21 -10.17 61.92
C LEU A 124 0.18 -10.23 61.27
N ALA A 125 0.34 -11.01 60.20
CA ALA A 125 1.60 -11.09 59.46
C ALA A 125 1.95 -9.75 58.79
N ARG A 126 0.96 -9.07 58.21
CA ARG A 126 1.15 -7.72 57.67
C ARG A 126 1.52 -6.70 58.74
N ALA A 127 0.83 -6.73 59.88
CA ALA A 127 1.13 -5.85 61.01
C ALA A 127 2.58 -6.03 61.48
N TRP A 128 3.05 -7.28 61.57
CA TRP A 128 4.44 -7.61 61.91
C TRP A 128 5.44 -7.03 60.91
N HIS A 129 5.21 -7.22 59.60
CA HIS A 129 6.07 -6.67 58.55
C HIS A 129 6.16 -5.14 58.62
N ARG A 130 5.05 -4.45 58.90
CA ARG A 130 5.04 -2.99 59.03
C ARG A 130 5.68 -2.49 60.32
N LEU A 131 5.46 -3.17 61.45
CA LEU A 131 5.94 -2.74 62.77
C LEU A 131 7.46 -2.89 62.91
N PHE A 132 8.01 -3.99 62.38
CA PHE A 132 9.44 -4.31 62.50
C PHE A 132 10.25 -4.01 61.23
N ASP A 133 9.67 -3.28 60.28
CA ASP A 133 10.27 -2.97 58.96
C ASP A 133 10.85 -4.22 58.26
N SER A 134 10.20 -5.37 58.44
CA SER A 134 10.68 -6.64 57.92
C SER A 134 10.35 -6.74 56.42
N PRO A 135 11.35 -6.79 55.51
CA PRO A 135 11.12 -6.60 54.09
C PRO A 135 10.49 -7.85 53.45
N VAL A 136 9.43 -7.64 52.67
CA VAL A 136 8.85 -8.66 51.80
C VAL A 136 9.63 -8.66 50.49
N ARG A 137 10.17 -9.82 50.09
CA ARG A 137 10.88 -9.99 48.81
C ARG A 137 9.91 -10.14 47.63
N SER A 138 9.09 -9.11 47.39
CA SER A 138 8.11 -9.11 46.30
C SER A 138 8.45 -8.07 45.24
N SER A 139 8.58 -8.52 44.00
CA SER A 139 8.80 -7.66 42.84
C SER A 139 7.72 -7.87 41.78
N TYR A 140 7.14 -6.77 41.31
CA TYR A 140 6.07 -6.78 40.31
C TYR A 140 6.53 -6.04 39.07
N ALA A 141 6.44 -6.67 37.89
CA ALA A 141 6.85 -6.07 36.63
C ALA A 141 5.86 -4.99 36.16
N VAL A 142 6.38 -3.84 35.76
CA VAL A 142 5.65 -2.81 35.00
C VAL A 142 5.82 -3.14 33.53
N ARG A 143 4.71 -3.20 32.80
CA ARG A 143 4.66 -3.37 31.36
C ARG A 143 4.41 -2.02 30.70
N PHE A 144 5.19 -1.74 29.68
CA PHE A 144 4.98 -0.60 28.81
C PHE A 144 4.24 -1.03 27.55
N SER A 145 3.26 -0.24 27.13
CA SER A 145 2.50 -0.48 25.91
C SER A 145 2.41 0.79 25.08
N VAL A 146 2.35 0.61 23.77
CA VAL A 146 2.12 1.69 22.81
C VAL A 146 0.63 1.88 22.56
N GLN A 147 0.19 3.14 22.48
CA GLN A 147 -1.18 3.45 22.09
C GLN A 147 -1.37 3.20 20.59
N ARG A 148 -2.12 2.15 20.24
CA ARG A 148 -2.42 1.81 18.84
C ARG A 148 -2.99 2.99 18.04
N ALA A 149 -3.81 3.84 18.68
CA ALA A 149 -4.38 5.03 18.03
C ALA A 149 -3.32 6.10 17.68
N ARG A 150 -2.28 6.28 18.50
CA ARG A 150 -1.17 7.21 18.23
C ARG A 150 -0.28 6.65 17.12
N ALA A 151 0.06 5.36 17.19
CA ALA A 151 0.75 4.66 16.11
C ALA A 151 -0.02 4.78 14.79
N ALA A 152 -1.35 4.60 14.79
CA ALA A 152 -2.21 4.74 13.61
C ALA A 152 -2.19 6.16 13.02
N ARG A 153 -2.17 7.21 13.85
CA ARG A 153 -2.07 8.59 13.37
C ARG A 153 -0.72 8.86 12.71
N LEU A 154 0.35 8.31 13.28
CA LEU A 154 1.70 8.45 12.74
C LEU A 154 1.85 7.71 11.41
N THR A 155 1.40 6.45 11.32
CA THR A 155 1.42 5.69 10.07
C THR A 155 0.52 6.32 9.01
N ALA A 156 -0.63 6.88 9.39
CA ALA A 156 -1.47 7.64 8.45
C ALA A 156 -0.78 8.92 7.96
N ALA A 157 0.01 9.60 8.79
CA ALA A 157 0.81 10.75 8.37
C ALA A 157 1.92 10.34 7.41
N LEU A 158 2.68 9.28 7.72
CA LEU A 158 3.68 8.70 6.81
C LEU A 158 3.06 8.26 5.48
N ALA A 159 1.87 7.66 5.52
CA ALA A 159 1.15 7.26 4.31
C ALA A 159 0.86 8.45 3.39
N ARG A 160 0.50 9.63 3.92
CA ARG A 160 0.28 10.82 3.07
C ARG A 160 1.54 11.31 2.37
N GLU A 161 2.70 11.10 2.98
CA GLU A 161 4.01 11.49 2.42
C GLU A 161 4.52 10.46 1.40
N ILE A 162 4.31 9.16 1.67
CA ILE A 162 4.87 8.06 0.88
C ILE A 162 3.96 7.67 -0.28
N ASN A 163 2.64 7.72 -0.05
CA ASN A 163 1.66 7.23 -1.01
C ASN A 163 1.73 8.07 -2.27
N ARG A 164 1.98 7.37 -3.38
CA ARG A 164 2.00 7.97 -4.71
C ARG A 164 1.15 7.09 -5.61
N SER A 165 0.13 7.67 -6.23
CA SER A 165 -0.65 6.96 -7.24
C SER A 165 0.25 6.56 -8.42
N PRO A 166 0.04 5.36 -9.00
CA PRO A 166 0.74 4.98 -10.22
C PRO A 166 0.38 5.95 -11.35
N LYS A 167 1.31 6.17 -12.28
CA LYS A 167 1.07 6.94 -13.49
C LYS A 167 1.24 6.01 -14.69
N ASP A 168 0.23 6.00 -15.55
CA ASP A 168 0.23 5.20 -16.77
C ASP A 168 1.24 5.72 -17.78
N ALA A 169 1.79 4.80 -18.58
CA ALA A 169 2.50 5.16 -19.79
C ALA A 169 1.51 5.87 -20.73
N HIS A 170 1.98 6.86 -21.47
CA HIS A 170 1.19 7.52 -22.50
C HIS A 170 2.03 7.87 -23.72
N ILE A 171 1.35 8.05 -24.84
CA ILE A 171 1.97 8.48 -26.09
C ILE A 171 1.81 10.00 -26.20
N ASP A 172 2.93 10.70 -26.37
CA ASP A 172 2.99 12.11 -26.74
C ASP A 172 3.27 12.23 -28.25
N THR A 173 2.55 13.12 -28.91
CA THR A 173 2.70 13.40 -30.35
C THR A 173 2.83 14.90 -30.64
N SER A 174 3.14 15.70 -29.62
CA SER A 174 3.27 17.16 -29.72
C SER A 174 4.35 17.61 -30.72
N SER A 175 5.40 16.81 -30.91
CA SER A 175 6.46 17.04 -31.91
C SER A 175 6.05 16.67 -33.34
N GLY A 176 4.86 16.10 -33.54
CA GLY A 176 4.44 15.47 -34.80
C GLY A 176 4.93 14.02 -34.97
N PHE A 177 5.67 13.47 -34.01
CA PHE A 177 6.13 12.08 -33.98
C PHE A 177 5.79 11.40 -32.65
N VAL A 178 5.80 10.07 -32.61
CA VAL A 178 5.54 9.32 -31.38
C VAL A 178 6.71 9.44 -30.42
N LYS A 179 6.41 9.86 -29.19
CA LYS A 179 7.27 9.72 -28.02
C LYS A 179 6.50 8.98 -26.94
N ILE A 180 6.98 7.80 -26.55
CA ILE A 180 6.39 7.06 -25.43
C ILE A 180 6.95 7.64 -24.13
N VAL A 181 6.05 8.14 -23.29
CA VAL A 181 6.38 8.50 -21.90
C VAL A 181 6.16 7.26 -21.04
N PRO A 182 7.19 6.77 -20.34
CA PRO A 182 7.11 5.52 -19.60
C PRO A 182 6.16 5.61 -18.39
N SER A 183 5.62 4.47 -18.00
CA SER A 183 4.81 4.37 -16.79
C SER A 183 5.67 4.49 -15.53
N VAL A 184 5.04 4.92 -14.45
CA VAL A 184 5.69 5.08 -13.16
C VAL A 184 4.89 4.35 -12.10
N ALA A 185 5.49 3.32 -11.50
CA ALA A 185 4.86 2.54 -10.44
C ALA A 185 4.48 3.42 -9.25
N GLY A 186 3.30 3.20 -8.68
CA GLY A 186 2.89 3.86 -7.46
C GLY A 186 3.47 3.16 -6.23
N ARG A 187 3.23 3.76 -5.06
CA ARG A 187 3.62 3.23 -3.76
C ARG A 187 2.48 3.45 -2.79
N ARG A 188 2.24 2.47 -1.91
CA ARG A 188 1.25 2.57 -0.86
C ARG A 188 1.77 1.94 0.42
N LEU A 189 1.79 2.69 1.51
CA LEU A 189 2.02 2.14 2.84
C LEU A 189 0.80 1.32 3.28
N ASP A 190 1.01 0.08 3.72
CA ASP A 190 -0.02 -0.68 4.42
C ASP A 190 -0.16 -0.13 5.84
N VAL A 191 -1.10 0.81 6.00
CA VAL A 191 -1.32 1.51 7.27
C VAL A 191 -1.69 0.55 8.40
N SER A 192 -2.44 -0.52 8.12
CA SER A 192 -2.88 -1.47 9.15
C SER A 192 -1.70 -2.30 9.65
N ALA A 193 -0.97 -2.92 8.72
CA ALA A 193 0.20 -3.72 9.04
C ALA A 193 1.31 -2.87 9.67
N ALA A 194 1.58 -1.67 9.15
CA ALA A 194 2.53 -0.73 9.72
C ALA A 194 2.16 -0.32 11.15
N THR A 195 0.86 -0.10 11.43
CA THR A 195 0.38 0.26 12.77
C THR A 195 0.60 -0.88 13.75
N ALA A 196 0.27 -2.12 13.35
CA ALA A 196 0.50 -3.30 14.17
C ALA A 196 2.00 -3.47 14.46
N GLN A 197 2.84 -3.35 13.44
CA GLN A 197 4.29 -3.48 13.56
C GLN A 197 4.91 -2.40 14.48
N LEU A 198 4.54 -1.13 14.33
CA LEU A 198 5.03 -0.06 15.23
C LEU A 198 4.55 -0.23 16.66
N THR A 199 3.30 -0.68 16.87
CA THR A 199 2.75 -0.92 18.21
C THR A 199 3.52 -2.02 18.92
N ASP A 200 3.75 -3.12 18.21
CA ASP A 200 4.44 -4.31 18.70
C ASP A 200 5.94 -4.03 18.95
N TYR A 201 6.64 -3.46 17.96
CA TYR A 201 8.03 -3.05 18.10
C TYR A 201 8.23 -2.03 19.23
N GLY A 202 7.42 -0.97 19.28
CA GLY A 202 7.55 0.06 20.31
C GLY A 202 7.26 -0.48 21.71
N SER A 203 6.33 -1.42 21.85
CA SER A 203 6.09 -2.10 23.14
C SER A 203 7.27 -2.99 23.53
N ARG A 204 7.84 -3.78 22.61
CA ARG A 204 9.06 -4.55 22.90
C ARG A 204 10.23 -3.65 23.30
N LEU A 205 10.43 -2.55 22.59
CA LEU A 205 11.52 -1.60 22.84
C LEU A 205 11.36 -0.95 24.21
N ALA A 206 10.14 -0.52 24.56
CA ALA A 206 9.83 0.07 25.85
C ALA A 206 10.05 -0.89 27.03
N ASN A 207 9.86 -2.19 26.82
CA ASN A 207 10.08 -3.22 27.83
C ASN A 207 11.52 -3.77 27.84
N GLY A 208 12.42 -3.29 26.96
CA GLY A 208 13.79 -3.81 26.86
C GLY A 208 13.89 -5.20 26.20
N ASN A 209 12.83 -5.65 25.53
CA ASN A 209 12.77 -6.94 24.83
C ASN A 209 13.37 -6.88 23.41
N THR A 210 13.79 -5.70 22.96
CA THR A 210 14.51 -5.48 21.70
C THR A 210 15.39 -4.25 21.84
N SER A 211 16.52 -4.24 21.12
CA SER A 211 17.38 -3.06 21.00
C SER A 211 16.76 -2.02 20.07
N SER A 212 17.12 -0.76 20.26
CA SER A 212 16.77 0.30 19.32
C SER A 212 17.48 0.08 17.99
N GLY A 213 16.73 0.03 16.91
CA GLY A 213 17.25 -0.06 15.55
C GLY A 213 16.25 0.44 14.51
N ASP A 214 16.47 0.03 13.27
CA ASP A 214 15.69 0.45 12.11
C ASP A 214 14.47 -0.48 11.92
N VAL A 215 13.29 0.13 11.81
CA VAL A 215 12.03 -0.59 11.55
C VAL A 215 11.60 -0.32 10.12
N SER A 216 11.64 -1.33 9.26
CA SER A 216 11.13 -1.22 7.88
C SER A 216 9.63 -1.50 7.84
N LEU A 217 8.83 -0.50 7.45
CA LEU A 217 7.38 -0.62 7.32
C LEU A 217 6.96 -1.17 5.94
N PRO A 218 5.84 -1.89 5.86
CA PRO A 218 5.36 -2.52 4.63
C PRO A 218 4.86 -1.48 3.61
N VAL A 219 5.66 -1.22 2.59
CA VAL A 219 5.27 -0.40 1.43
C VAL A 219 5.07 -1.30 0.22
N VAL A 220 3.86 -1.29 -0.33
CA VAL A 220 3.46 -2.08 -1.49
C VAL A 220 3.58 -1.22 -2.75
N ALA A 221 4.21 -1.77 -3.79
CA ALA A 221 4.22 -1.15 -5.11
C ALA A 221 2.84 -1.33 -5.76
N THR A 222 2.26 -0.24 -6.28
CA THR A 222 1.01 -0.30 -7.04
C THR A 222 1.33 -0.22 -8.53
N LYS A 223 0.78 -1.15 -9.31
CA LYS A 223 1.05 -1.23 -10.74
C LYS A 223 0.24 -0.17 -11.51
N PRO A 224 0.81 0.44 -12.56
CA PRO A 224 0.03 1.22 -13.52
C PRO A 224 -0.94 0.32 -14.30
N THR A 225 -2.02 0.91 -14.80
CA THR A 225 -3.00 0.25 -15.67
C THR A 225 -2.40 -0.02 -17.04
N VAL A 226 -1.67 0.96 -17.59
CA VAL A 226 -0.94 0.83 -18.85
C VAL A 226 0.55 0.96 -18.58
N SER A 227 1.28 -0.12 -18.76
CA SER A 227 2.72 -0.16 -18.49
C SER A 227 3.57 0.26 -19.69
N ALA A 228 3.13 -0.04 -20.91
CA ALA A 228 3.87 0.16 -22.15
C ALA A 228 2.97 0.17 -23.39
N PHE A 229 3.53 0.61 -24.53
CA PHE A 229 2.95 0.44 -25.86
C PHE A 229 3.95 -0.29 -26.77
N PRO A 230 3.86 -1.63 -26.87
CA PRO A 230 4.79 -2.41 -27.67
C PRO A 230 4.78 -2.01 -29.14
N HIS A 231 3.60 -1.68 -29.67
CA HIS A 231 3.41 -1.18 -31.02
C HIS A 231 2.56 0.08 -31.02
N VAL A 232 2.97 1.06 -31.83
CA VAL A 232 2.17 2.26 -32.14
C VAL A 232 2.26 2.52 -33.64
N LEU A 233 1.10 2.76 -34.26
CA LEU A 233 1.02 3.26 -35.63
C LEU A 233 0.72 4.75 -35.59
N LEU A 234 1.49 5.55 -36.31
CA LEU A 234 1.25 6.97 -36.49
C LEU A 234 1.00 7.26 -37.98
N VAL A 235 -0.18 7.78 -38.30
CA VAL A 235 -0.51 8.25 -39.65
C VAL A 235 -0.39 9.76 -39.68
N ARG A 236 0.50 10.26 -40.54
CA ARG A 236 0.73 11.69 -40.75
C ARG A 236 0.11 12.10 -42.08
N LEU A 237 -1.07 12.74 -42.02
CA LEU A 237 -1.92 12.98 -43.19
C LEU A 237 -1.27 13.87 -44.25
N GLY A 238 -0.57 14.93 -43.85
CA GLY A 238 0.11 15.83 -44.79
C GLY A 238 1.24 15.16 -45.59
N GLU A 239 1.80 14.07 -45.08
CA GLU A 239 2.89 13.34 -45.72
C GLU A 239 2.42 12.09 -46.46
N ASN A 240 1.17 11.68 -46.25
CA ASN A 240 0.66 10.38 -46.71
C ASN A 240 1.59 9.23 -46.29
N ARG A 241 1.99 9.25 -45.01
CA ARG A 241 2.89 8.24 -44.41
C ARG A 241 2.28 7.61 -43.17
N LEU A 242 2.54 6.32 -43.01
CA LEU A 242 2.29 5.56 -41.79
C LEU A 242 3.63 5.13 -41.20
N TYR A 243 3.84 5.47 -39.94
CA TYR A 243 5.05 5.17 -39.16
C TYR A 243 4.72 4.09 -38.15
N HIS A 244 5.50 3.01 -38.15
CA HIS A 244 5.35 1.91 -37.20
C HIS A 244 6.47 1.98 -36.17
N TYR A 245 6.07 2.17 -34.92
CA TYR A 245 6.97 2.20 -33.78
C TYR A 245 6.89 0.89 -33.02
N VAL A 246 8.04 0.37 -32.60
CA VAL A 246 8.18 -0.77 -31.69
C VAL A 246 8.91 -0.31 -30.44
N ASN A 247 8.27 -0.42 -29.28
CA ASN A 247 8.81 0.05 -27.99
C ASN A 247 9.29 1.52 -27.98
N GLY A 248 8.77 2.36 -28.88
CA GLY A 248 9.13 3.77 -29.00
C GLY A 248 10.15 4.08 -30.09
N ASP A 249 10.78 3.06 -30.66
CA ASP A 249 11.70 3.20 -31.78
C ASP A 249 10.95 3.07 -33.11
N LEU A 250 11.25 3.97 -34.06
CA LEU A 250 10.70 3.89 -35.41
C LEU A 250 11.37 2.74 -36.16
N VAL A 251 10.60 1.70 -36.49
CA VAL A 251 11.14 0.52 -37.20
C VAL A 251 10.82 0.52 -38.69
N HIS A 252 9.66 1.05 -39.09
CA HIS A 252 9.25 1.09 -40.49
C HIS A 252 8.45 2.36 -40.80
N THR A 253 8.60 2.83 -42.04
CA THR A 253 7.80 3.90 -42.62
C THR A 253 7.21 3.43 -43.93
N TYR A 254 5.89 3.56 -44.07
CA TYR A 254 5.13 3.11 -45.22
C TYR A 254 4.56 4.33 -45.95
N VAL A 255 4.61 4.29 -47.28
CA VAL A 255 3.84 5.21 -48.12
C VAL A 255 2.40 4.71 -48.16
N VAL A 256 1.45 5.59 -47.86
CA VAL A 256 0.03 5.23 -47.80
C VAL A 256 -0.80 6.16 -48.67
N ALA A 257 -2.02 5.77 -49.03
CA ALA A 257 -3.03 6.71 -49.51
C ALA A 257 -4.02 7.02 -48.39
N THR A 258 -4.32 8.30 -48.18
CA THR A 258 -5.28 8.76 -47.17
C THR A 258 -6.58 9.24 -47.81
N GLY A 259 -7.57 9.61 -47.00
CA GLY A 259 -8.85 10.12 -47.45
C GLY A 259 -8.74 11.44 -48.19
N GLN A 260 -9.43 11.54 -49.33
CA GLN A 260 -9.54 12.80 -50.08
C GLN A 260 -10.28 13.88 -49.28
N ALA A 261 -10.15 15.15 -49.66
CA ALA A 261 -10.75 16.26 -48.92
C ALA A 261 -12.27 16.11 -48.66
N LYS A 262 -13.01 15.52 -49.60
CA LYS A 262 -14.46 15.24 -49.46
C LYS A 262 -14.76 14.09 -48.47
N TYR A 263 -13.83 13.17 -48.28
CA TYR A 263 -13.95 11.99 -47.40
C TYR A 263 -12.65 11.83 -46.59
N PRO A 264 -12.35 12.78 -45.68
CA PRO A 264 -11.06 12.84 -45.04
C PRO A 264 -10.86 11.64 -44.12
N THR A 265 -9.61 11.15 -44.03
CA THR A 265 -9.25 10.23 -42.95
C THR A 265 -9.40 10.96 -41.61
N PRO A 266 -10.22 10.46 -40.67
CA PRO A 266 -10.49 11.19 -39.45
C PRO A 266 -9.26 11.24 -38.54
N GLN A 267 -8.93 12.42 -38.05
CA GLN A 267 -7.89 12.60 -37.04
C GLN A 267 -8.35 12.05 -35.69
N GLY A 268 -7.42 11.52 -34.89
CA GLY A 268 -7.74 11.03 -33.56
C GLY A 268 -6.81 9.95 -33.06
N ARG A 269 -7.17 9.40 -31.90
CA ARG A 269 -6.50 8.24 -31.28
C ARG A 269 -7.44 7.06 -31.32
N TYR A 270 -7.00 6.00 -31.97
CA TYR A 270 -7.74 4.79 -32.24
C TYR A 270 -6.94 3.56 -31.83
N ARG A 271 -7.55 2.39 -31.97
CA ARG A 271 -6.93 1.09 -31.79
C ARG A 271 -7.37 0.14 -32.89
N ILE A 272 -6.50 -0.78 -33.29
CA ILE A 272 -6.90 -1.93 -34.10
C ILE A 272 -7.93 -2.74 -33.31
N VAL A 273 -9.12 -2.96 -33.89
CA VAL A 273 -10.20 -3.75 -33.25
C VAL A 273 -10.48 -5.06 -33.97
N VAL A 274 -10.12 -5.14 -35.25
CA VAL A 274 -10.34 -6.33 -36.08
C VAL A 274 -9.23 -6.47 -37.09
N LYS A 275 -8.87 -7.71 -37.41
CA LYS A 275 -7.86 -8.07 -38.39
C LYS A 275 -8.41 -9.21 -39.24
N GLU A 276 -8.45 -9.03 -40.55
CA GLU A 276 -8.97 -10.01 -41.51
C GLU A 276 -7.92 -10.28 -42.60
N LYS A 277 -7.64 -11.56 -42.85
CA LYS A 277 -6.91 -12.02 -44.04
C LYS A 277 -7.93 -12.26 -45.15
N ASN A 278 -7.60 -11.86 -46.37
CA ASN A 278 -8.45 -12.04 -47.55
C ASN A 278 -9.90 -11.58 -47.27
N PRO A 279 -10.10 -10.30 -46.90
CA PRO A 279 -11.39 -9.77 -46.48
C PRO A 279 -12.40 -9.79 -47.63
N ILE A 280 -13.70 -9.87 -47.30
CA ILE A 280 -14.77 -9.54 -48.24
C ILE A 280 -14.96 -8.03 -48.21
N TRP A 281 -14.88 -7.37 -49.35
CA TRP A 281 -15.28 -5.96 -49.44
C TRP A 281 -16.80 -5.86 -49.52
N ILE A 282 -17.39 -5.11 -48.61
CA ILE A 282 -18.82 -4.77 -48.61
C ILE A 282 -18.91 -3.32 -49.05
N ASN A 283 -19.74 -3.05 -50.06
CA ASN A 283 -19.93 -1.70 -50.57
C ASN A 283 -20.45 -0.78 -49.46
N PRO A 284 -19.63 0.15 -48.96
CA PRO A 284 -20.01 0.98 -47.83
C PRO A 284 -20.95 2.12 -48.25
N GLU A 285 -21.08 2.39 -49.55
CA GLU A 285 -21.85 3.50 -50.07
C GLU A 285 -22.44 3.18 -51.47
N PRO A 286 -23.49 2.35 -51.51
CA PRO A 286 -24.09 1.90 -52.76
C PRO A 286 -24.94 2.97 -53.45
N LYS A 287 -25.10 4.17 -52.88
CA LYS A 287 -25.95 5.23 -53.45
C LYS A 287 -25.16 6.36 -54.10
N THR A 288 -23.89 6.53 -53.76
CA THR A 288 -23.07 7.63 -54.28
C THR A 288 -21.88 7.13 -55.09
N TRP A 289 -20.68 7.17 -54.53
CA TRP A 289 -19.44 6.82 -55.24
C TRP A 289 -19.29 5.32 -55.51
N GLY A 290 -19.98 4.47 -54.74
CA GLY A 290 -20.02 3.03 -54.95
C GLY A 290 -21.22 2.55 -55.75
N LYS A 291 -22.03 3.44 -56.37
CA LYS A 291 -23.30 3.08 -57.01
C LYS A 291 -23.17 2.03 -58.13
N ASP A 292 -22.04 2.06 -58.86
CA ASP A 292 -21.78 1.18 -60.00
C ASP A 292 -20.98 -0.07 -59.58
N MET A 293 -20.70 -0.23 -58.27
CA MET A 293 -19.98 -1.38 -57.74
C MET A 293 -20.94 -2.43 -57.16
N PRO A 294 -20.62 -3.74 -57.27
CA PRO A 294 -21.39 -4.79 -56.63
C PRO A 294 -21.57 -4.56 -55.13
N ALA A 295 -22.66 -5.07 -54.54
CA ALA A 295 -22.90 -4.94 -53.10
C ALA A 295 -21.77 -5.58 -52.26
N ARG A 296 -21.14 -6.63 -52.78
CA ARG A 296 -20.04 -7.36 -52.15
C ARG A 296 -19.06 -7.83 -53.22
N ILE A 297 -17.76 -7.74 -52.92
CA ILE A 297 -16.67 -8.28 -53.72
C ILE A 297 -15.90 -9.27 -52.84
N GLY A 298 -15.78 -10.51 -53.30
CA GLY A 298 -15.06 -11.57 -52.60
C GLY A 298 -13.55 -11.33 -52.59
N PRO A 299 -12.77 -12.19 -51.90
CA PRO A 299 -11.32 -12.11 -51.95
C PRO A 299 -10.80 -12.34 -53.37
N GLY A 300 -9.77 -11.59 -53.79
CA GLY A 300 -9.18 -11.70 -55.11
C GLY A 300 -8.43 -10.44 -55.55
N PRO A 301 -7.79 -10.45 -56.74
CA PRO A 301 -7.03 -9.31 -57.26
C PRO A 301 -7.85 -8.02 -57.40
N ASP A 302 -9.15 -8.14 -57.70
CA ASP A 302 -10.06 -7.01 -57.89
C ASP A 302 -10.66 -6.49 -56.57
N ASN A 303 -10.33 -7.10 -55.43
CA ASN A 303 -10.86 -6.70 -54.14
C ASN A 303 -10.25 -5.34 -53.70
N PRO A 304 -11.06 -4.29 -53.47
CA PRO A 304 -10.56 -2.98 -53.08
C PRO A 304 -9.82 -2.92 -51.73
N LEU A 305 -10.05 -3.91 -50.86
CA LEU A 305 -9.38 -4.04 -49.56
C LEU A 305 -8.05 -4.79 -49.65
N GLY A 306 -7.76 -5.41 -50.79
CA GLY A 306 -6.58 -6.23 -50.98
C GLY A 306 -6.54 -7.48 -50.11
N THR A 307 -5.33 -7.91 -49.75
CA THR A 307 -5.08 -9.18 -49.07
C THR A 307 -5.20 -9.11 -47.55
N ARG A 308 -5.11 -7.92 -46.95
CA ARG A 308 -5.23 -7.70 -45.50
C ARG A 308 -6.05 -6.46 -45.20
N ARG A 309 -6.87 -6.57 -44.17
CA ARG A 309 -7.64 -5.46 -43.59
C ARG A 309 -7.45 -5.43 -42.08
N MET A 310 -7.19 -4.25 -41.55
CA MET A 310 -7.12 -3.96 -40.13
C MET A 310 -8.06 -2.80 -39.81
N GLY A 311 -9.19 -3.11 -39.19
CA GLY A 311 -10.19 -2.11 -38.82
C GLY A 311 -9.78 -1.40 -37.54
N ILE A 312 -9.98 -0.08 -37.51
CA ILE A 312 -9.79 0.73 -36.30
C ILE A 312 -11.15 0.98 -35.62
N ASN A 313 -11.17 1.38 -34.34
CA ASN A 313 -12.40 1.79 -33.65
C ASN A 313 -12.93 3.16 -34.11
N SER A 314 -13.01 3.35 -35.42
CA SER A 314 -13.67 4.47 -36.10
C SER A 314 -14.56 3.87 -37.19
N SER A 315 -15.81 4.30 -37.26
CA SER A 315 -16.81 3.69 -38.14
C SER A 315 -16.35 3.70 -39.60
N GLY A 316 -16.27 2.52 -40.22
CA GLY A 316 -15.92 2.36 -41.63
C GLY A 316 -14.44 2.60 -42.00
N ILE A 317 -13.56 2.92 -41.05
CA ILE A 317 -12.16 3.22 -41.33
C ILE A 317 -11.28 1.99 -41.12
N ASN A 318 -10.44 1.71 -42.12
CA ASN A 318 -9.55 0.55 -42.13
C ASN A 318 -8.17 0.94 -42.64
N ILE A 319 -7.15 0.25 -42.14
CA ILE A 319 -5.83 0.15 -42.76
C ILE A 319 -5.85 -1.12 -43.62
N HIS A 320 -5.66 -1.02 -44.93
CA HIS A 320 -5.83 -2.16 -45.83
C HIS A 320 -4.94 -2.08 -47.07
N GLY A 321 -4.80 -3.20 -47.78
CA GLY A 321 -4.03 -3.28 -49.01
C GLY A 321 -4.75 -2.64 -50.20
N THR A 322 -4.02 -2.26 -51.24
CA THR A 322 -4.61 -1.80 -52.50
C THR A 322 -3.82 -2.27 -53.72
N SER A 323 -4.53 -2.61 -54.79
CA SER A 323 -3.95 -2.86 -56.11
C SER A 323 -3.70 -1.57 -56.89
N ASN A 324 -4.31 -0.45 -56.49
CA ASN A 324 -4.09 0.86 -57.10
C ASN A 324 -2.85 1.54 -56.52
N LEU A 325 -1.67 1.09 -56.95
CA LEU A 325 -0.38 1.62 -56.49
C LEU A 325 -0.20 3.11 -56.80
N ALA A 326 -0.79 3.62 -57.88
CA ALA A 326 -0.75 5.04 -58.24
C ALA A 326 -1.44 5.95 -57.22
N SER A 327 -2.29 5.39 -56.34
CA SER A 327 -2.91 6.16 -55.26
C SER A 327 -1.98 6.41 -54.06
N LEU A 328 -0.92 5.62 -53.89
CA LEU A 328 -0.01 5.74 -52.75
C LEU A 328 0.73 7.08 -52.79
N GLY A 329 0.87 7.73 -51.63
CA GLY A 329 1.45 9.06 -51.51
C GLY A 329 0.46 10.20 -51.76
N THR A 330 -0.81 9.89 -52.06
CA THR A 330 -1.87 10.88 -52.35
C THR A 330 -3.08 10.72 -51.43
N SER A 331 -3.91 11.76 -51.36
CA SER A 331 -5.20 11.72 -50.66
C SER A 331 -6.31 11.29 -51.64
N ALA A 332 -6.50 9.98 -51.81
CA ALA A 332 -7.34 9.37 -52.86
C ALA A 332 -8.40 8.37 -52.34
N SER A 333 -8.47 8.13 -51.04
CA SER A 333 -9.40 7.17 -50.46
C SER A 333 -10.70 7.84 -49.99
N HIS A 334 -11.68 7.03 -49.58
CA HIS A 334 -12.91 7.47 -48.92
C HIS A 334 -12.79 7.46 -47.38
N GLY A 335 -11.58 7.74 -46.86
CA GLY A 335 -11.27 7.82 -45.43
C GLY A 335 -10.34 6.72 -44.91
N CYS A 336 -10.29 5.56 -45.59
CA CYS A 336 -9.38 4.47 -45.24
C CYS A 336 -7.90 4.81 -45.50
N ILE A 337 -6.99 4.07 -44.86
CA ILE A 337 -5.56 4.16 -45.07
C ILE A 337 -5.15 3.00 -45.98
N ARG A 338 -4.82 3.28 -47.24
CA ARG A 338 -4.42 2.26 -48.22
C ARG A 338 -2.91 2.07 -48.20
N MET A 339 -2.47 0.82 -48.28
CA MET A 339 -1.06 0.43 -48.30
C MET A 339 -0.77 -0.47 -49.50
N ALA A 340 0.49 -0.56 -49.92
CA ALA A 340 0.90 -1.61 -50.86
C ALA A 340 0.61 -3.00 -50.26
N MET A 341 0.32 -3.99 -51.10
CA MET A 341 -0.07 -5.34 -50.64
C MET A 341 1.01 -5.98 -49.75
N HIS A 342 2.27 -5.94 -50.17
CA HIS A 342 3.38 -6.50 -49.39
C HIS A 342 3.58 -5.79 -48.05
N ASP A 343 3.42 -4.47 -48.02
CA ASP A 343 3.55 -3.66 -46.80
C ASP A 343 2.45 -3.98 -45.78
N VAL A 344 1.19 -4.07 -46.24
CA VAL A 344 0.09 -4.40 -45.34
C VAL A 344 0.18 -5.83 -44.82
N GLU A 345 0.69 -6.77 -45.63
CA GLU A 345 0.94 -8.15 -45.22
C GLU A 345 1.98 -8.22 -44.11
N SER A 346 3.12 -7.55 -44.30
CA SER A 346 4.18 -7.46 -43.29
C SER A 346 3.70 -6.78 -42.00
N LEU A 347 3.03 -5.63 -42.11
CA LEU A 347 2.50 -4.91 -40.95
C LEU A 347 1.44 -5.74 -40.20
N TYR A 348 0.57 -6.43 -40.95
CA TYR A 348 -0.49 -7.25 -40.38
C TYR A 348 0.09 -8.36 -39.50
N ASP A 349 1.13 -9.06 -39.92
CA ASP A 349 1.66 -10.17 -39.13
C ASP A 349 2.41 -9.69 -37.86
N GLN A 350 2.86 -8.43 -37.83
CA GLN A 350 3.57 -7.84 -36.68
C GLN A 350 2.64 -7.27 -35.60
N ILE A 351 1.53 -6.61 -35.98
CA ILE A 351 0.74 -5.83 -35.00
C ILE A 351 -0.42 -6.63 -34.39
N PRO A 352 -0.58 -6.68 -33.07
CA PRO A 352 -1.74 -7.31 -32.44
C PRO A 352 -3.00 -6.42 -32.48
N VAL A 353 -4.18 -7.02 -32.30
CA VAL A 353 -5.41 -6.29 -31.94
C VAL A 353 -5.17 -5.51 -30.65
N GLY A 354 -5.66 -4.28 -30.57
CA GLY A 354 -5.41 -3.34 -29.47
C GLY A 354 -4.26 -2.36 -29.70
N THR A 355 -3.42 -2.59 -30.74
CA THR A 355 -2.35 -1.66 -31.15
C THR A 355 -2.90 -0.25 -31.35
N GLN A 356 -2.24 0.75 -30.77
CA GLN A 356 -2.64 2.16 -30.89
C GLN A 356 -2.42 2.67 -32.30
N VAL A 357 -3.39 3.38 -32.84
CA VAL A 357 -3.31 4.06 -34.14
C VAL A 357 -3.61 5.54 -33.91
N ILE A 358 -2.63 6.39 -34.15
CA ILE A 358 -2.74 7.83 -33.97
C ILE A 358 -2.74 8.47 -35.35
N ILE A 359 -3.73 9.31 -35.64
CA ILE A 359 -3.88 9.99 -36.92
C ILE A 359 -3.82 11.49 -36.66
N ILE A 360 -2.82 12.16 -37.22
CA ILE A 360 -2.60 13.60 -37.05
C ILE A 360 -2.47 14.31 -38.39
N GLN A 361 -2.96 15.54 -38.44
CA GLN A 361 -2.60 16.46 -39.51
C GLN A 361 -1.21 17.03 -39.27
N VAL A 362 -0.40 17.07 -40.32
CA VAL A 362 0.88 17.78 -40.36
C VAL A 362 0.96 18.60 -41.66
N ALA A 363 1.86 19.57 -41.71
CA ALA A 363 2.13 20.27 -42.96
C ALA A 363 2.66 19.27 -44.02
N PRO A 364 2.33 19.44 -45.30
CA PRO A 364 2.93 18.64 -46.36
C PRO A 364 4.46 18.81 -46.38
N PRO A 365 5.20 17.78 -46.78
CA PRO A 365 6.65 17.92 -46.94
C PRO A 365 6.91 19.02 -47.97
N LYS A 366 7.82 19.95 -47.63
CA LYS A 366 8.21 21.02 -48.56
C LYS A 366 8.79 20.36 -49.82
N PRO A 367 8.32 20.71 -51.03
CA PRO A 367 8.92 20.17 -52.25
C PRO A 367 10.42 20.51 -52.27
N PRO A 368 11.27 19.62 -52.82
CA PRO A 368 12.68 19.92 -52.98
C PRO A 368 12.85 21.23 -53.77
N PRO A 369 13.89 22.04 -53.49
CA PRO A 369 14.15 23.25 -54.26
C PRO A 369 14.22 22.91 -55.76
N ALA A 370 13.61 23.74 -56.60
CA ALA A 370 13.48 23.52 -58.04
C ALA A 370 14.81 23.24 -58.78
N ALA A 371 15.96 23.51 -58.16
CA ALA A 371 17.29 23.19 -58.69
C ALA A 371 17.61 21.68 -58.78
N ALA A 372 16.86 20.81 -58.09
CA ALA A 372 17.11 19.36 -58.10
C ALA A 372 16.42 18.61 -59.27
N LEU A 373 15.60 19.27 -60.09
CA LEU A 373 14.87 18.64 -61.20
C LEU A 373 15.57 18.74 -62.57
N ASN A 374 16.75 19.36 -62.63
CA ASN A 374 17.51 19.53 -63.88
C ASN A 374 18.60 18.47 -64.10
N ASN A 375 18.66 17.45 -63.25
CA ASN A 375 19.61 16.34 -63.41
C ASN A 375 18.88 15.14 -64.04
N PRO A 376 19.23 14.70 -65.27
CA PRO A 376 18.53 13.62 -65.98
C PRO A 376 18.55 12.25 -65.26
N LEU A 377 19.41 12.11 -64.25
CA LEU A 377 19.59 10.90 -63.46
C LEU A 377 18.59 10.76 -62.30
N ASP A 378 17.89 11.84 -61.92
CA ASP A 378 16.97 11.86 -60.76
C ASP A 378 15.48 11.86 -61.16
N ASN A 379 15.15 11.62 -62.43
CA ASN A 379 13.77 11.47 -62.90
C ASN A 379 13.30 9.99 -62.80
N PRO A 380 12.35 9.65 -61.91
CA PRO A 380 11.88 8.27 -61.73
C PRO A 380 11.07 7.73 -62.92
N ASN A 381 10.77 8.54 -63.94
CA ASN A 381 10.07 8.14 -65.15
C ASN A 381 10.99 8.01 -66.40
N ASN A 382 12.32 7.99 -66.23
CA ASN A 382 13.25 7.82 -67.35
C ASN A 382 13.43 6.32 -67.69
N PRO A 383 13.07 5.85 -68.92
CA PRO A 383 13.04 4.42 -69.25
C PRO A 383 14.42 3.75 -69.47
N ILE A 384 15.53 4.41 -69.14
CA ILE A 384 16.89 3.95 -69.50
C ILE A 384 17.51 3.02 -68.44
N ASN A 385 16.85 2.72 -67.32
CA ASN A 385 17.41 1.84 -66.28
C ASN A 385 17.10 0.35 -66.51
N LEU A 386 17.38 -0.14 -67.72
CA LEU A 386 17.46 -1.56 -68.06
C LEU A 386 18.60 -1.77 -69.06
N GLU A 387 19.85 -1.65 -68.63
CA GLU A 387 21.02 -2.35 -69.17
C GLU A 387 22.28 -1.84 -68.45
N GLY A 388 22.99 -2.74 -67.77
CA GLY A 388 24.22 -2.36 -67.06
C GLY A 388 24.67 -3.27 -65.91
N ALA A 389 24.24 -4.53 -65.87
CA ALA A 389 24.90 -5.57 -65.08
C ALA A 389 25.58 -6.53 -66.05
N GLY A 390 26.82 -6.21 -66.44
CA GLY A 390 27.58 -6.98 -67.41
C GLY A 390 29.08 -6.80 -67.24
N THR A 391 29.70 -7.81 -66.63
CA THR A 391 31.09 -8.28 -66.79
C THR A 391 32.30 -7.47 -66.31
N SER A 392 33.07 -8.13 -65.43
CA SER A 392 34.55 -8.25 -65.33
C SER A 392 35.36 -7.01 -64.86
N GLN A 393 36.35 -7.08 -63.97
CA GLN A 393 37.21 -8.16 -63.46
C GLN A 393 37.47 -8.02 -61.96
#